data_AF-A0A5C7YZC6-F1
#
_entry.id   AF-A0A5C7YZC6-F1
#
_cell.length_a   1.000
_cell.length_b   1.000
_cell.length_c   1.000
_cell.angle_alpha   90.00
_cell.angle_beta   90.00
_cell.angle_gamma   90.00
#
_symmetry.space_group_name_H-M   'P 1'
#
loop_
_entity.id
_entity.type
_entity.pdbx_description
1 polymer ?
#
loop_
_entity_poly.entity_id
_entity_poly.type
_entity_poly.pdbx_seq_one_letter_code
_entity_poly.pdbx_strand_id
1 'polypeptide(L)'
;MKKITTLISLFFTSMVVFAQCPPGNVVLTTQAQVNQFAVDYPNCMIINGYLQIGAGNNTTPGSDIANLTPLENITTVNNNLYIQNNAILQNVDGLNIESVGGFLFIGGDFEGKTNLVLTNLNGLSSLTSVAQDIYIRDNHLLNDISGLENTTFQPFAGFGLSILLNPNLAVCNLPNFCTYLANPSNTHPRSISGNLANCLNEAAVLSSCGLSVSDVNNNKLSYYPNPVKDIFNLSHSEEIESISVMNTIGQMVLSQNVGSDTVQIDMSSLPSGNYFVKIVASEAIRTVKIIKL
;
A
#
# COMPACT_ATOMS: atom_id res chain seq x y z
N MET A 1 10.37 -80.17 25.27
CA MET A 1 10.67 -78.83 25.82
C MET A 1 10.65 -77.83 24.66
N LYS A 2 9.59 -77.03 24.55
CA LYS A 2 9.39 -76.04 23.48
C LYS A 2 10.06 -74.72 23.89
N LYS A 3 10.91 -74.14 23.03
CA LYS A 3 11.35 -72.74 23.14
C LYS A 3 10.69 -71.96 22.02
N ILE A 4 9.68 -71.18 22.35
CA ILE A 4 9.08 -70.18 21.46
C ILE A 4 9.50 -68.82 22.03
N THR A 5 10.46 -68.19 21.38
CA THR A 5 10.89 -66.81 21.68
C THR A 5 10.00 -65.87 20.88
N THR A 6 9.03 -65.26 21.54
CA THR A 6 8.16 -64.23 20.98
C THR A 6 8.94 -62.92 20.88
N LEU A 7 9.27 -62.50 19.66
CA LEU A 7 9.84 -61.20 19.37
C LEU A 7 8.72 -60.15 19.44
N ILE A 8 8.59 -59.46 20.57
CA ILE A 8 7.68 -58.32 20.72
C ILE A 8 8.32 -57.14 19.98
N SER A 9 7.86 -56.91 18.75
CA SER A 9 8.08 -55.66 18.03
C SER A 9 7.34 -54.55 18.81
N LEU A 10 8.11 -53.72 19.49
CA LEU A 10 7.60 -52.52 20.15
C LEU A 10 7.33 -51.48 19.05
N PHE A 11 6.12 -51.50 18.50
CA PHE A 11 5.62 -50.39 17.67
C PHE A 11 5.54 -49.16 18.58
N PHE A 12 6.53 -48.27 18.50
CA PHE A 12 6.42 -46.90 19.01
C PHE A 12 5.37 -46.20 18.13
N THR A 13 4.09 -46.34 18.47
CA THR A 13 3.06 -45.45 17.96
C THR A 13 3.32 -44.09 18.59
N SER A 14 4.08 -43.23 17.89
CA SER A 14 4.20 -41.81 18.27
C SER A 14 2.88 -41.12 17.96
N MET A 15 1.87 -41.33 18.80
CA MET A 15 0.80 -40.36 18.93
C MET A 15 1.36 -39.16 19.68
N VAL A 16 1.83 -38.17 18.94
CA VAL A 16 1.88 -36.79 19.41
C VAL A 16 1.13 -35.97 18.36
N VAL A 17 -0.16 -35.76 18.59
CA VAL A 17 -0.98 -34.83 17.81
C VAL A 17 -1.28 -33.64 18.72
N PHE A 18 -1.01 -32.44 18.20
CA PHE A 18 -1.29 -31.09 18.71
C PHE A 18 -0.29 -30.42 19.67
N ALA A 19 0.80 -29.90 19.07
CA ALA A 19 1.07 -28.46 19.05
C ALA A 19 1.94 -28.15 17.81
N GLN A 20 1.33 -27.88 16.65
CA GLN A 20 2.12 -27.59 15.43
C GLN A 20 2.80 -26.22 15.48
N CYS A 21 2.32 -25.32 16.33
CA CYS A 21 2.89 -23.99 16.59
C CYS A 21 2.63 -23.63 18.06
N PRO A 22 3.40 -22.69 18.65
CA PRO A 22 3.12 -22.20 20.00
C PRO A 22 1.72 -21.57 20.12
N PRO A 23 1.06 -21.67 21.28
CA PRO A 23 -0.20 -20.99 21.51
C PRO A 23 0.01 -19.47 21.60
N GLY A 24 -0.87 -18.72 20.96
CA GLY A 24 -0.89 -17.26 21.06
C GLY A 24 0.21 -16.57 20.25
N ASN A 25 0.78 -15.51 20.83
CA ASN A 25 1.71 -14.62 20.16
C ASN A 25 3.14 -15.19 20.18
N VAL A 26 3.88 -14.94 19.11
CA VAL A 26 5.29 -15.30 18.99
C VAL A 26 6.13 -14.03 18.94
N VAL A 27 7.08 -13.94 19.86
CA VAL A 27 8.00 -12.79 19.98
C VAL A 27 9.43 -13.32 19.92
N LEU A 28 10.13 -13.02 18.83
CA LEU A 28 11.51 -13.41 18.59
C LEU A 28 12.36 -12.14 18.58
N THR A 29 13.13 -11.90 19.64
CA THR A 29 13.95 -10.70 19.81
C THR A 29 15.44 -10.93 19.54
N THR A 30 15.85 -12.18 19.32
CA THR A 30 17.24 -12.57 19.08
C THR A 30 17.37 -13.70 18.06
N GLN A 31 18.54 -13.83 17.42
CA GLN A 31 18.81 -14.92 16.48
C GLN A 31 18.74 -16.29 17.17
N ALA A 32 19.15 -16.38 18.43
CA ALA A 32 19.06 -17.61 19.21
C ALA A 32 17.60 -18.09 19.35
N GLN A 33 16.66 -17.18 19.57
CA GLN A 33 15.23 -17.52 19.63
C GLN A 33 14.67 -17.92 18.25
N VAL A 34 15.09 -17.26 17.17
CA VAL A 34 14.71 -17.66 15.80
C VAL A 34 15.17 -19.09 15.52
N ASN A 35 16.42 -19.41 15.85
CA ASN A 35 16.96 -20.76 15.66
C ASN A 35 16.24 -21.79 16.54
N GLN A 36 15.97 -21.44 17.80
CA GLN A 36 15.30 -22.33 18.74
C GLN A 36 13.84 -22.58 18.33
N PHE A 37 13.16 -21.60 17.76
CA PHE A 37 11.79 -21.77 17.26
C PHE A 37 11.69 -22.91 16.25
N ALA A 38 12.64 -23.03 15.32
CA ALA A 38 12.66 -24.10 14.33
C ALA A 38 12.93 -25.48 14.93
N VAL A 39 13.67 -25.53 16.05
CA VAL A 39 13.92 -26.77 16.80
C VAL A 39 12.67 -27.20 17.57
N ASP A 40 12.00 -26.24 18.22
CA ASP A 40 10.84 -26.50 19.07
C ASP A 40 9.56 -26.75 18.25
N TYR A 41 9.44 -26.12 17.08
CA TYR A 41 8.24 -26.14 16.23
C TYR A 41 8.58 -26.42 14.74
N PRO A 42 9.20 -27.57 14.42
CA PRO A 42 9.78 -27.84 13.09
C PRO A 42 8.74 -27.88 11.95
N ASN A 43 7.46 -28.09 12.26
CA ASN A 43 6.37 -28.16 11.27
C ASN A 43 5.36 -27.02 11.45
N CYS A 44 5.78 -25.89 12.04
CA CYS A 44 4.88 -24.77 12.27
C CYS A 44 4.59 -23.99 11.01
N MET A 45 3.30 -23.98 10.62
CA MET A 45 2.81 -23.23 9.46
C MET A 45 1.94 -22.03 9.82
N ILE A 46 1.26 -22.05 10.99
CA ILE A 46 0.24 -21.07 11.35
C ILE A 46 0.49 -20.50 12.75
N ILE A 47 0.86 -19.22 12.81
CA ILE A 47 0.89 -18.49 14.08
C ILE A 47 -0.52 -17.99 14.41
N ASN A 48 -1.09 -18.49 15.52
CA ASN A 48 -2.45 -18.14 15.92
C ASN A 48 -2.59 -16.70 16.46
N GLY A 49 -1.51 -16.13 17.01
CA GLY A 49 -1.43 -14.75 17.46
C GLY A 49 -0.70 -13.85 16.46
N TYR A 50 -0.07 -12.80 16.98
CA TYR A 50 0.86 -11.99 16.19
C TYR A 50 2.25 -12.63 16.16
N LEU A 51 3.02 -12.31 15.12
CA LEU A 51 4.45 -12.64 15.02
C LEU A 51 5.25 -11.35 15.10
N GLN A 52 6.18 -11.26 16.05
CA GLN A 52 7.16 -10.19 16.14
C GLN A 52 8.57 -10.72 15.91
N ILE A 53 9.28 -10.07 14.99
CA ILE A 53 10.68 -10.31 14.64
C ILE A 53 11.47 -9.04 14.96
N GLY A 54 12.30 -9.12 15.99
CA GLY A 54 13.19 -8.07 16.48
C GLY A 54 12.82 -7.53 17.86
N ALA A 55 13.66 -6.64 18.39
CA ALA A 55 13.73 -6.30 19.82
C ALA A 55 12.53 -5.46 20.34
N GLY A 56 11.55 -5.16 19.50
CA GLY A 56 10.42 -4.29 19.83
C GLY A 56 10.82 -2.81 19.90
N ASN A 57 9.82 -1.94 20.00
CA ASN A 57 9.97 -0.48 19.97
C ASN A 57 10.41 0.16 21.30
N ASN A 58 10.86 -0.60 22.31
CA ASN A 58 11.28 -0.02 23.60
C ASN A 58 12.67 -0.49 24.04
N THR A 59 13.42 -1.15 23.14
CA THR A 59 14.65 -1.86 23.51
C THR A 59 15.85 -1.30 22.78
N THR A 60 16.95 -1.06 23.51
CA THR A 60 18.27 -0.77 22.96
C THR A 60 19.30 -1.67 23.66
N PRO A 61 20.26 -2.28 22.94
CA PRO A 61 20.45 -2.25 21.48
C PRO A 61 19.33 -2.98 20.71
N GLY A 62 19.28 -2.77 19.38
CA GLY A 62 18.39 -3.53 18.51
C GLY A 62 18.76 -5.02 18.46
N SER A 63 17.87 -5.82 17.86
CA SER A 63 18.00 -7.28 17.75
C SER A 63 19.21 -7.71 16.92
N ASP A 64 19.82 -8.83 17.31
CA ASP A 64 20.93 -9.51 16.62
C ASP A 64 20.46 -10.51 15.55
N ILE A 65 19.15 -10.51 15.21
CA ILE A 65 18.61 -11.33 14.13
C ILE A 65 19.22 -10.91 12.79
N ALA A 66 19.79 -11.87 12.08
CA ALA A 66 20.41 -11.71 10.76
C ALA A 66 19.88 -12.71 9.73
N ASN A 67 19.24 -13.80 10.17
CA ASN A 67 18.78 -14.88 9.30
C ASN A 67 17.38 -15.38 9.72
N LEU A 68 16.43 -15.34 8.79
CA LEU A 68 15.05 -15.78 9.00
C LEU A 68 14.72 -17.13 8.35
N THR A 69 15.65 -17.79 7.65
CA THR A 69 15.42 -19.15 7.10
C THR A 69 14.83 -20.14 8.10
N PRO A 70 15.17 -20.13 9.41
CA PRO A 70 14.51 -21.01 10.38
C PRO A 70 12.98 -20.84 10.49
N LEU A 71 12.42 -19.76 9.94
CA LEU A 71 10.98 -19.47 9.95
C LEU A 71 10.28 -19.82 8.62
N GLU A 72 10.97 -20.50 7.69
CA GLU A 72 10.50 -20.74 6.31
C GLU A 72 9.19 -21.53 6.18
N ASN A 73 8.83 -22.30 7.21
CA ASN A 73 7.60 -23.08 7.20
C ASN A 73 6.35 -22.25 7.52
N ILE A 74 6.50 -21.04 8.08
CA ILE A 74 5.38 -20.19 8.47
C ILE A 74 4.76 -19.55 7.23
N THR A 75 3.52 -19.94 6.93
CA THR A 75 2.74 -19.40 5.80
C THR A 75 1.63 -18.46 6.25
N THR A 76 1.16 -18.56 7.51
CA THR A 76 0.05 -17.73 8.00
C THR A 76 0.35 -17.13 9.37
N VAL A 77 0.06 -15.84 9.52
CA VAL A 77 -0.01 -15.15 10.82
C VAL A 77 -1.44 -14.65 10.99
N ASN A 78 -2.20 -15.22 11.93
CA ASN A 78 -3.63 -14.91 12.10
C ASN A 78 -3.89 -13.49 12.65
N ASN A 79 -2.87 -12.82 13.17
CA ASN A 79 -2.94 -11.44 13.66
C ASN A 79 -1.86 -10.60 12.97
N ASN A 80 -1.27 -9.63 13.67
CA ASN A 80 -0.28 -8.71 13.10
C ASN A 80 1.08 -9.38 12.84
N LEU A 81 1.79 -8.88 11.83
CA LEU A 81 3.20 -9.19 11.60
C LEU A 81 4.04 -7.94 11.87
N TYR A 82 5.00 -8.04 12.80
CA TYR A 82 5.94 -6.97 13.12
C TYR A 82 7.36 -7.39 12.75
N ILE A 83 8.04 -6.59 11.94
CA ILE A 83 9.48 -6.70 11.65
C ILE A 83 10.09 -5.36 12.07
N GLN A 84 10.69 -5.33 13.26
CA GLN A 84 11.05 -4.06 13.89
C GLN A 84 12.31 -4.12 14.74
N ASN A 85 13.07 -3.01 14.74
CA ASN A 85 14.26 -2.83 15.55
C ASN A 85 15.28 -3.99 15.42
N ASN A 86 15.61 -4.34 14.17
CA ASN A 86 16.68 -5.29 13.85
C ASN A 86 17.92 -4.52 13.39
N ALA A 87 19.01 -4.63 14.16
CA ALA A 87 20.20 -3.83 13.95
C ALA A 87 21.04 -4.32 12.75
N ILE A 88 20.96 -5.62 12.44
CA ILE A 88 21.83 -6.27 11.44
C ILE A 88 21.08 -7.06 10.35
N LEU A 89 19.74 -7.09 10.40
CA LEU A 89 18.91 -7.80 9.41
C LEU A 89 18.90 -7.06 8.06
N GLN A 90 19.52 -7.65 7.03
CA GLN A 90 19.70 -6.99 5.72
C GLN A 90 18.51 -7.16 4.76
N ASN A 91 17.75 -8.25 4.91
CA ASN A 91 16.56 -8.58 4.14
C ASN A 91 15.65 -9.48 4.99
N VAL A 92 14.48 -9.81 4.47
CA VAL A 92 13.52 -10.71 5.13
C VAL A 92 13.47 -12.09 4.47
N ASP A 93 14.53 -12.47 3.75
CA ASP A 93 14.61 -13.74 3.05
C ASP A 93 14.52 -14.90 4.06
N GLY A 94 13.82 -15.96 3.66
CA GLY A 94 13.49 -17.07 4.54
C GLY A 94 12.12 -16.97 5.21
N LEU A 95 11.38 -15.88 5.02
CA LEU A 95 9.93 -15.86 5.25
C LEU A 95 9.21 -16.40 3.99
N ASN A 96 8.12 -17.14 4.19
CA ASN A 96 7.22 -17.63 3.12
C ASN A 96 5.75 -17.32 3.45
N ILE A 97 5.51 -16.20 4.12
CA ILE A 97 4.18 -15.84 4.64
C ILE A 97 3.28 -15.48 3.46
N GLU A 98 2.14 -16.17 3.35
CA GLU A 98 1.11 -15.99 2.34
C GLU A 98 -0.02 -15.06 2.80
N SER A 99 -0.31 -15.04 4.11
CA SER A 99 -1.39 -14.23 4.69
C SER A 99 -1.11 -13.71 6.10
N VAL A 100 -1.54 -12.47 6.34
CA VAL A 100 -1.52 -11.77 7.63
C VAL A 100 -2.95 -11.33 7.98
N GLY A 101 -3.50 -11.84 9.07
CA GLY A 101 -4.90 -11.59 9.49
C GLY A 101 -5.13 -10.23 10.18
N GLY A 102 -4.06 -9.51 10.50
CA GLY A 102 -4.09 -8.14 11.02
C GLY A 102 -3.38 -7.16 10.10
N PHE A 103 -2.59 -6.25 10.69
CA PHE A 103 -1.74 -5.32 9.94
C PHE A 103 -0.30 -5.84 9.77
N LEU A 104 0.39 -5.32 8.76
CA LEU A 104 1.82 -5.50 8.54
C LEU A 104 2.57 -4.26 9.01
N PHE A 105 3.57 -4.44 9.87
CA PHE A 105 4.44 -3.38 10.35
C PHE A 105 5.90 -3.72 10.09
N ILE A 106 6.57 -2.90 9.28
CA ILE A 106 8.00 -3.03 8.96
C ILE A 106 8.67 -1.70 9.25
N GLY A 107 9.47 -1.63 10.31
CA GLY A 107 10.07 -0.36 10.64
C GLY A 107 10.52 -0.15 12.06
N GLY A 108 10.60 1.13 12.40
CA GLY A 108 10.88 1.59 13.74
C GLY A 108 9.87 2.57 14.30
N ASP A 109 10.23 3.18 15.42
CA ASP A 109 9.62 4.41 15.90
C ASP A 109 10.58 5.60 15.69
N PHE A 110 10.06 6.81 15.88
CA PHE A 110 10.82 8.06 15.76
C PHE A 110 11.96 8.21 16.80
N GLU A 111 12.18 7.22 17.67
CA GLU A 111 13.23 7.23 18.71
C GLU A 111 14.50 6.45 18.28
N GLY A 112 14.66 6.17 16.99
CA GLY A 112 15.86 5.55 16.44
C GLY A 112 15.89 4.02 16.50
N LYS A 113 14.74 3.37 16.75
CA LYS A 113 14.62 1.92 16.87
C LYS A 113 14.18 1.29 15.56
N THR A 114 15.06 1.34 14.57
CA THR A 114 14.76 1.05 13.15
C THR A 114 15.24 -0.33 12.71
N ASN A 115 14.76 -0.83 11.57
CA ASN A 115 15.51 -1.86 10.83
C ASN A 115 16.64 -1.18 10.05
N LEU A 116 17.74 -0.89 10.74
CA LEU A 116 18.76 0.06 10.30
C LEU A 116 19.39 -0.31 8.96
N VAL A 117 19.62 -1.60 8.74
CA VAL A 117 20.33 -2.13 7.57
C VAL A 117 19.45 -2.93 6.61
N LEU A 118 18.14 -2.93 6.81
CA LEU A 118 17.20 -3.63 5.94
C LEU A 118 17.16 -2.93 4.58
N THR A 119 17.41 -3.66 3.50
CA THR A 119 17.55 -3.12 2.14
C THR A 119 16.38 -3.44 1.21
N ASN A 120 15.72 -4.59 1.42
CA ASN A 120 14.62 -5.07 0.60
C ASN A 120 13.65 -5.96 1.38
N LEU A 121 12.50 -6.25 0.77
CA LEU A 121 11.42 -7.09 1.32
C LEU A 121 11.17 -8.38 0.53
N ASN A 122 12.17 -8.91 -0.18
CA ASN A 122 11.96 -9.97 -1.17
C ASN A 122 11.40 -11.26 -0.59
N GLY A 123 11.76 -11.63 0.64
CA GLY A 123 11.14 -12.73 1.38
C GLY A 123 9.64 -12.57 1.69
N LEU A 124 8.99 -11.48 1.28
CA LEU A 124 7.53 -11.33 1.34
C LEU A 124 6.85 -11.53 -0.02
N SER A 125 7.55 -11.98 -1.07
CA SER A 125 6.99 -12.16 -2.42
C SER A 125 5.79 -13.12 -2.49
N SER A 126 5.66 -14.03 -1.53
CA SER A 126 4.53 -14.96 -1.40
C SER A 126 3.31 -14.35 -0.72
N LEU A 127 3.43 -13.15 -0.12
CA LEU A 127 2.37 -12.50 0.64
C LEU A 127 1.28 -11.99 -0.28
N THR A 128 0.12 -12.64 -0.25
CA THR A 128 -1.04 -12.30 -1.09
C THR A 128 -2.06 -11.42 -0.36
N SER A 129 -2.10 -11.47 0.97
CA SER A 129 -3.10 -10.74 1.75
C SER A 129 -2.59 -10.25 3.11
N VAL A 130 -2.92 -9.00 3.41
CA VAL A 130 -2.89 -8.39 4.74
C VAL A 130 -4.33 -7.92 5.01
N ALA A 131 -4.98 -8.42 6.06
CA ALA A 131 -6.40 -8.13 6.27
C ALA A 131 -6.68 -6.66 6.60
N GLN A 132 -5.70 -5.95 7.15
CA GLN A 132 -5.81 -4.56 7.58
C GLN A 132 -4.78 -3.66 6.88
N ASP A 133 -4.03 -2.87 7.65
CA ASP A 133 -3.17 -1.81 7.16
C ASP A 133 -1.74 -2.29 6.87
N ILE A 134 -1.00 -1.48 6.11
CA ILE A 134 0.44 -1.68 5.87
C ILE A 134 1.19 -0.44 6.33
N TYR A 135 2.15 -0.65 7.24
CA TYR A 135 3.05 0.36 7.77
C TYR A 135 4.50 0.02 7.43
N ILE A 136 5.14 0.87 6.62
CA ILE A 136 6.55 0.79 6.28
C ILE A 136 7.20 2.10 6.69
N ARG A 137 7.92 2.12 7.80
CA ARG A 137 8.48 3.38 8.30
C ARG A 137 9.85 3.30 8.94
N ASP A 138 10.63 4.36 8.80
CA ASP A 138 11.93 4.49 9.44
C ASP A 138 12.89 3.33 9.09
N ASN A 139 12.88 2.85 7.84
CA ASN A 139 13.87 1.87 7.35
C ASN A 139 14.92 2.62 6.51
N HIS A 140 16.05 2.98 7.13
CA HIS A 140 17.00 3.95 6.57
C HIS A 140 17.66 3.48 5.27
N LEU A 141 17.95 2.19 5.14
CA LEU A 141 18.60 1.61 3.96
C LEU A 141 17.64 0.87 3.01
N LEU A 142 16.35 0.83 3.33
CA LEU A 142 15.34 0.16 2.52
C LEU A 142 15.17 0.92 1.21
N ASN A 143 15.47 0.27 0.10
CA ASN A 143 15.41 0.87 -1.24
C ASN A 143 14.39 0.19 -2.16
N ASP A 144 13.96 -1.03 -1.81
CA ASP A 144 13.07 -1.86 -2.61
C ASP A 144 11.98 -2.51 -1.76
N ILE A 145 10.72 -2.33 -2.17
CA ILE A 145 9.54 -2.96 -1.56
C ILE A 145 8.75 -3.83 -2.57
N SER A 146 9.34 -4.15 -3.72
CA SER A 146 8.71 -4.96 -4.78
C SER A 146 8.22 -6.32 -4.31
N GLY A 147 8.81 -6.89 -3.26
CA GLY A 147 8.29 -8.08 -2.58
C GLY A 147 6.83 -7.98 -2.12
N LEU A 148 6.24 -6.78 -2.05
CA LEU A 148 4.83 -6.57 -1.70
C LEU A 148 3.89 -6.38 -2.91
N GLU A 149 4.37 -6.51 -4.14
CA GLU A 149 3.58 -6.18 -5.35
C GLU A 149 2.28 -6.98 -5.51
N ASN A 150 2.24 -8.20 -4.94
CA ASN A 150 1.10 -9.13 -5.03
C ASN A 150 0.18 -9.08 -3.81
N THR A 151 0.44 -8.19 -2.85
CA THR A 151 -0.30 -8.12 -1.59
C THR A 151 -1.56 -7.26 -1.72
N THR A 152 -2.71 -7.83 -1.38
CA THR A 152 -3.97 -7.08 -1.21
C THR A 152 -4.14 -6.69 0.25
N PHE A 153 -4.73 -5.52 0.49
CA PHE A 153 -5.03 -5.06 1.85
C PHE A 153 -6.24 -4.13 1.89
N GLN A 154 -6.86 -3.96 3.06
CA GLN A 154 -8.05 -3.14 3.24
C GLN A 154 -7.90 -2.24 4.48
N PRO A 155 -8.17 -0.94 4.36
CA PRO A 155 -7.99 -0.01 5.47
C PRO A 155 -8.94 -0.32 6.63
N PHE A 156 -8.44 -0.26 7.87
CA PHE A 156 -9.23 -0.52 9.08
C PHE A 156 -9.23 0.69 10.02
N ALA A 157 -10.40 1.02 10.59
CA ALA A 157 -10.55 2.07 11.61
C ALA A 157 -9.95 3.45 11.25
N GLY A 158 -9.96 3.82 9.96
CA GLY A 158 -9.43 5.10 9.49
C GLY A 158 -7.91 5.11 9.26
N PHE A 159 -7.25 3.98 9.42
CA PHE A 159 -5.88 3.75 9.01
C PHE A 159 -5.83 3.11 7.61
N GLY A 160 -4.62 2.92 7.07
CA GLY A 160 -4.42 2.38 5.74
C GLY A 160 -2.94 2.32 5.39
N LEU A 161 -2.55 2.77 4.20
CA LEU A 161 -1.16 2.68 3.75
C LEU A 161 -0.28 3.80 4.35
N SER A 162 0.73 3.44 5.13
CA SER A 162 1.73 4.39 5.63
C SER A 162 3.12 4.04 5.15
N ILE A 163 3.73 4.88 4.33
CA ILE A 163 5.12 4.75 3.85
C ILE A 163 5.88 6.02 4.24
N LEU A 164 6.56 5.98 5.38
CA LEU A 164 7.08 7.17 6.03
C LEU A 164 8.56 7.05 6.36
N LEU A 165 9.35 8.08 6.10
CA LEU A 165 10.73 8.15 6.58
C LEU A 165 11.60 6.95 6.16
N ASN A 166 11.48 6.50 4.91
CA ASN A 166 12.40 5.52 4.32
C ASN A 166 13.29 6.26 3.29
N PRO A 167 14.33 6.99 3.74
CA PRO A 167 15.05 7.98 2.92
C PRO A 167 15.76 7.42 1.69
N ASN A 168 15.95 6.09 1.58
CA ASN A 168 16.52 5.44 0.40
C ASN A 168 15.48 4.75 -0.48
N LEU A 169 14.21 4.71 -0.06
CA LEU A 169 13.15 4.00 -0.76
C LEU A 169 12.72 4.80 -1.99
N ALA A 170 13.01 4.26 -3.17
CA ALA A 170 12.89 4.97 -4.44
C ALA A 170 11.89 4.34 -5.43
N VAL A 171 11.29 3.19 -5.09
CA VAL A 171 10.31 2.45 -5.90
C VAL A 171 9.07 2.09 -5.07
N CYS A 172 7.96 2.80 -5.28
CA CYS A 172 6.67 2.56 -4.58
C CYS A 172 5.46 2.50 -5.53
N ASN A 173 5.68 2.59 -6.84
CA ASN A 173 4.66 2.51 -7.87
C ASN A 173 4.25 1.05 -8.18
N LEU A 174 4.10 0.24 -7.14
CA LEU A 174 3.67 -1.16 -7.27
C LEU A 174 2.21 -1.20 -7.76
N PRO A 175 1.82 -2.13 -8.65
CA PRO A 175 0.47 -2.16 -9.22
C PRO A 175 -0.65 -2.16 -8.17
N ASN A 176 -0.52 -2.96 -7.11
CA ASN A 176 -1.45 -3.02 -6.00
C ASN A 176 -1.55 -1.68 -5.23
N PHE A 177 -0.44 -1.00 -5.01
CA PHE A 177 -0.41 0.30 -4.34
C PHE A 177 -0.98 1.39 -5.23
N CYS A 178 -0.71 1.35 -6.53
CA CYS A 178 -1.34 2.23 -7.52
C CYS A 178 -2.86 2.07 -7.52
N THR A 179 -3.37 0.82 -7.53
CA THR A 179 -4.81 0.55 -7.41
C THR A 179 -5.39 1.08 -6.10
N TYR A 180 -4.69 0.93 -4.97
CA TYR A 180 -5.12 1.48 -3.68
C TYR A 180 -5.21 3.02 -3.73
N LEU A 181 -4.17 3.68 -4.22
CA LEU A 181 -4.05 5.15 -4.27
C LEU A 181 -5.02 5.82 -5.27
N ALA A 182 -5.52 5.07 -6.26
CA ALA A 182 -6.55 5.55 -7.18
C ALA A 182 -7.88 5.91 -6.49
N ASN A 183 -8.09 5.41 -5.27
CA ASN A 183 -9.30 5.69 -4.50
C ASN A 183 -9.19 6.99 -3.70
N PRO A 184 -10.32 7.62 -3.31
CA PRO A 184 -10.34 8.78 -2.42
C PRO A 184 -9.68 8.53 -1.05
N SER A 185 -8.99 9.54 -0.50
CA SER A 185 -8.26 9.42 0.76
C SER A 185 -9.12 9.22 2.00
N ASN A 186 -10.39 9.61 1.95
CA ASN A 186 -11.36 9.36 3.02
C ASN A 186 -11.82 7.90 3.10
N THR A 187 -11.74 7.14 2.01
CA THR A 187 -12.06 5.70 1.99
C THR A 187 -10.81 4.83 1.99
N HIS A 188 -9.70 5.36 1.47
CA HIS A 188 -8.40 4.70 1.42
C HIS A 188 -7.35 5.62 2.04
N PRO A 189 -7.32 5.71 3.38
CA PRO A 189 -6.36 6.53 4.10
C PRO A 189 -4.93 6.17 3.70
N ARG A 190 -4.11 7.19 3.49
CA ARG A 190 -2.68 7.01 3.22
C ARG A 190 -1.87 8.15 3.79
N SER A 191 -0.62 7.85 4.10
CA SER A 191 0.40 8.84 4.44
C SER A 191 1.72 8.40 3.83
N ILE A 192 2.19 9.16 2.84
CA ILE A 192 3.44 8.88 2.12
C ILE A 192 4.29 10.14 2.18
N SER A 193 5.42 10.10 2.88
CA SER A 193 6.33 11.24 3.01
C SER A 193 7.71 10.83 3.52
N GLY A 194 8.73 11.63 3.23
CA GLY A 194 10.09 11.39 3.76
C GLY A 194 10.80 10.18 3.13
N ASN A 195 10.43 9.81 1.90
CA ASN A 195 11.11 8.79 1.11
C ASN A 195 11.86 9.43 -0.09
N LEU A 196 12.37 8.64 -1.02
CA LEU A 196 13.16 9.08 -2.17
C LEU A 196 12.40 8.96 -3.50
N ALA A 197 12.78 9.76 -4.50
CA ALA A 197 12.35 9.63 -5.89
C ALA A 197 10.82 9.45 -6.04
N ASN A 198 10.37 8.35 -6.66
CA ASN A 198 8.95 8.13 -6.90
C ASN A 198 8.13 7.84 -5.62
N CYS A 199 8.80 7.59 -4.50
CA CYS A 199 8.16 7.38 -3.20
C CYS A 199 8.07 8.67 -2.37
N LEU A 200 8.61 9.80 -2.85
CA LEU A 200 8.82 11.00 -2.04
C LEU A 200 7.56 11.41 -1.25
N ASN A 201 6.41 11.36 -1.92
CA ASN A 201 5.09 11.58 -1.35
C ASN A 201 3.99 10.95 -2.24
N GLU A 202 2.73 11.05 -1.81
CA GLU A 202 1.58 10.53 -2.56
C GLU A 202 1.55 10.99 -4.02
N ALA A 203 1.78 12.29 -4.28
CA ALA A 203 1.75 12.84 -5.63
C ALA A 203 2.86 12.26 -6.53
N ALA A 204 4.05 12.02 -5.97
CA ALA A 204 5.17 11.40 -6.68
C ALA A 204 4.86 9.93 -7.06
N VAL A 205 4.22 9.19 -6.16
CA VAL A 205 3.83 7.79 -6.40
C VAL A 205 2.77 7.73 -7.50
N LEU A 206 1.71 8.54 -7.36
CA LEU A 206 0.65 8.66 -8.37
C LEU A 206 1.23 9.00 -9.75
N SER A 207 2.04 10.04 -9.84
CA SER A 207 2.73 10.40 -11.09
C SER A 207 3.52 9.24 -11.72
N SER A 208 4.06 8.34 -10.90
CA SER A 208 4.88 7.20 -11.35
C SER A 208 4.08 5.93 -11.62
N CYS A 209 2.87 5.83 -11.07
CA CYS A 209 1.89 4.82 -11.43
C CYS A 209 1.31 5.02 -12.84
N GLY A 210 1.67 6.12 -13.53
CA GLY A 210 0.93 6.60 -14.69
C GLY A 210 -0.48 7.10 -14.33
N LEU A 211 -0.80 7.07 -13.03
CA LEU A 211 -2.01 7.63 -12.44
C LEU A 211 -1.64 9.05 -12.03
N SER A 212 -1.57 9.98 -12.99
CA SER A 212 -1.54 11.40 -12.63
C SER A 212 -2.54 11.63 -11.51
N VAL A 213 -2.13 12.36 -10.45
CA VAL A 213 -3.07 12.99 -9.51
C VAL A 213 -4.23 13.46 -10.37
N SER A 214 -5.44 13.10 -9.98
CA SER A 214 -6.66 13.46 -10.68
C SER A 214 -6.86 14.98 -10.71
N ASP A 215 -6.01 15.72 -11.41
CA ASP A 215 -6.51 16.46 -12.53
C ASP A 215 -7.02 15.42 -13.51
N VAL A 216 -8.32 15.47 -13.74
CA VAL A 216 -8.98 14.60 -14.69
C VAL A 216 -8.48 14.91 -16.10
N ASN A 217 -7.35 14.33 -16.48
CA ASN A 217 -6.79 14.37 -17.82
C ASN A 217 -6.68 12.93 -18.33
N ASN A 218 -7.82 12.23 -18.32
CA ASN A 218 -8.12 11.45 -19.51
C ASN A 218 -8.32 12.51 -20.59
N ASN A 219 -7.34 12.68 -21.48
CA ASN A 219 -7.19 13.80 -22.43
C ASN A 219 -8.27 13.74 -23.55
N LYS A 220 -9.53 13.68 -23.11
CA LYS A 220 -10.75 13.61 -23.89
C LYS A 220 -11.32 15.01 -24.10
N LEU A 221 -11.00 15.98 -23.24
CA LEU A 221 -11.52 17.35 -23.26
C LEU A 221 -10.43 18.34 -23.74
N SER A 222 -10.66 19.04 -24.84
CA SER A 222 -9.85 20.18 -25.28
C SER A 222 -10.68 21.45 -25.29
N TYR A 223 -10.09 22.59 -24.91
CA TYR A 223 -10.80 23.86 -24.90
C TYR A 223 -9.86 25.05 -25.14
N TYR A 224 -10.34 26.05 -25.88
CA TYR A 224 -9.57 27.23 -26.23
C TYR A 224 -10.46 28.36 -26.77
N PRO A 225 -10.00 29.62 -26.72
CA PRO A 225 -8.82 30.09 -25.98
C PRO A 225 -9.13 30.23 -24.48
N ASN A 226 -8.11 30.16 -23.64
CA ASN A 226 -8.16 30.60 -22.25
C ASN A 226 -6.87 31.39 -21.97
N PRO A 227 -6.92 32.72 -21.78
CA PRO A 227 -8.10 33.59 -21.66
C PRO A 227 -8.95 33.74 -22.94
N VAL A 228 -10.27 33.94 -22.79
CA VAL A 228 -11.24 34.12 -23.88
C VAL A 228 -11.74 35.56 -23.96
N LYS A 229 -11.92 36.06 -25.18
CA LYS A 229 -12.53 37.37 -25.44
C LYS A 229 -14.01 37.25 -25.79
N ASP A 230 -14.35 36.56 -26.87
CA ASP A 230 -15.73 36.49 -27.36
C ASP A 230 -16.23 35.05 -27.44
N ILE A 231 -15.54 34.17 -28.17
CA ILE A 231 -15.97 32.79 -28.39
C ILE A 231 -15.03 31.81 -27.67
N PHE A 232 -15.60 30.93 -26.83
CA PHE A 232 -14.92 29.81 -26.19
C PHE A 232 -15.28 28.51 -26.90
N ASN A 233 -14.29 27.78 -27.41
CA ASN A 233 -14.45 26.52 -28.10
C ASN A 233 -14.12 25.37 -27.15
N LEU A 234 -14.90 24.29 -27.24
CA LEU A 234 -14.72 23.09 -26.45
C LEU A 234 -14.96 21.86 -27.33
N SER A 235 -14.12 20.85 -27.20
CA SER A 235 -14.27 19.55 -27.83
C SER A 235 -14.07 18.42 -26.82
N HIS A 236 -14.84 17.36 -26.96
CA HIS A 236 -14.78 16.17 -26.13
C HIS A 236 -14.70 14.89 -26.99
N SER A 237 -14.13 13.80 -26.50
CA SER A 237 -14.06 12.53 -27.24
C SER A 237 -15.38 11.76 -27.30
N GLU A 238 -16.39 12.25 -26.59
CA GLU A 238 -17.74 11.69 -26.47
C GLU A 238 -18.75 12.84 -26.57
N GLU A 239 -20.00 12.51 -26.85
CA GLU A 239 -21.07 13.50 -26.99
C GLU A 239 -21.25 14.32 -25.70
N ILE A 240 -21.25 15.64 -25.86
CA ILE A 240 -21.55 16.59 -24.80
C ILE A 240 -23.07 16.74 -24.75
N GLU A 241 -23.66 16.44 -23.61
CA GLU A 241 -25.11 16.57 -23.41
C GLU A 241 -25.48 18.02 -23.14
N SER A 242 -24.77 18.65 -22.20
CA SER A 242 -25.03 20.03 -21.81
C SER A 242 -23.80 20.75 -21.25
N ILE A 243 -23.85 22.08 -21.36
CA ILE A 243 -22.88 23.00 -20.80
C ILE A 243 -23.57 24.06 -19.97
N SER A 244 -22.95 24.44 -18.86
CA SER A 244 -23.37 25.60 -18.07
C SER A 244 -22.16 26.44 -17.65
N VAL A 245 -22.27 27.75 -17.76
CA VAL A 245 -21.25 28.71 -17.32
C VAL A 245 -21.71 29.37 -16.03
N MET A 246 -20.85 29.38 -15.02
CA MET A 246 -21.11 29.96 -13.69
C MET A 246 -20.07 31.03 -13.36
N ASN A 247 -20.48 32.07 -12.64
CA ASN A 247 -19.55 33.05 -12.08
C ASN A 247 -18.94 32.55 -10.75
N THR A 248 -18.07 33.36 -10.13
CA THR A 248 -17.36 32.99 -8.89
C THR A 248 -18.25 32.85 -7.66
N ILE A 249 -19.48 33.37 -7.69
CA ILE A 249 -20.47 33.21 -6.62
C ILE A 249 -21.40 32.01 -6.86
N GLY A 250 -21.16 31.22 -7.91
CA GLY A 250 -21.93 30.03 -8.26
C GLY A 250 -23.22 30.30 -9.02
N GLN A 251 -23.49 31.54 -9.42
CA GLN A 251 -24.64 31.88 -10.25
C GLN A 251 -24.41 31.41 -11.68
N MET A 252 -25.35 30.65 -12.23
CA MET A 252 -25.38 30.27 -13.63
C MET A 252 -25.69 31.50 -14.51
N VAL A 253 -24.80 31.79 -15.45
CA VAL A 253 -24.91 32.95 -16.36
C VAL A 253 -25.23 32.52 -17.80
N LEU A 254 -24.89 31.29 -18.19
CA LEU A 254 -25.22 30.70 -19.50
C LEU A 254 -25.50 29.21 -19.32
N SER A 255 -26.37 28.66 -20.17
CA SER A 255 -26.62 27.21 -20.27
C SER A 255 -27.03 26.85 -21.70
N GLN A 256 -26.58 25.69 -22.18
CA GLN A 256 -26.84 25.19 -23.52
C GLN A 256 -26.89 23.67 -23.54
N ASN A 257 -27.88 23.10 -24.24
CA ASN A 257 -27.88 21.69 -24.64
C ASN A 257 -27.12 21.56 -25.96
N VAL A 258 -26.26 20.55 -26.09
CA VAL A 258 -25.30 20.45 -27.19
C VAL A 258 -25.63 19.29 -28.13
N GLY A 259 -25.54 18.05 -27.67
CA GLY A 259 -25.77 16.86 -28.49
C GLY A 259 -24.70 16.65 -29.58
N SER A 260 -23.45 17.05 -29.30
CA SER A 260 -22.31 17.00 -30.22
C SER A 260 -21.01 16.85 -29.45
N ASP A 261 -19.95 16.38 -30.11
CA ASP A 261 -18.58 16.27 -29.58
C ASP A 261 -17.86 17.62 -29.52
N THR A 262 -18.39 18.66 -30.18
CA THR A 262 -17.83 20.00 -30.22
C THR A 262 -18.88 21.08 -29.97
N VAL A 263 -18.45 22.20 -29.41
CA VAL A 263 -19.35 23.33 -29.08
C VAL A 263 -18.60 24.65 -29.02
N GLN A 264 -19.29 25.70 -29.46
CA GLN A 264 -18.87 27.08 -29.32
C GLN A 264 -19.80 27.81 -28.37
N ILE A 265 -19.23 28.50 -27.40
CA ILE A 265 -19.95 29.26 -26.39
C ILE A 265 -19.64 30.74 -26.61
N ASP A 266 -20.66 31.53 -26.89
CA ASP A 266 -20.55 32.98 -26.98
C ASP A 266 -20.54 33.59 -25.58
N MET A 267 -19.41 34.18 -25.22
CA MET A 267 -19.16 34.85 -23.95
C MET A 267 -19.04 36.38 -24.12
N SER A 268 -19.29 36.93 -25.32
CA SER A 268 -19.12 38.37 -25.61
C SER A 268 -19.95 39.28 -24.70
N SER A 269 -21.12 38.79 -24.24
CA SER A 269 -22.02 39.50 -23.33
C SER A 269 -21.62 39.41 -21.84
N LEU A 270 -20.62 38.59 -21.50
CA LEU A 270 -20.18 38.39 -20.12
C LEU A 270 -19.11 39.42 -19.73
N PRO A 271 -19.18 40.00 -18.52
CA PRO A 271 -18.12 40.85 -17.98
C PRO A 271 -16.76 40.13 -17.90
N SER A 272 -15.67 40.91 -17.92
CA SER A 272 -14.32 40.39 -17.66
C SER A 272 -14.23 39.76 -16.27
N GLY A 273 -13.66 38.56 -16.14
CA GLY A 273 -13.58 37.88 -14.86
C GLY A 273 -13.31 36.38 -14.96
N ASN A 274 -13.30 35.71 -13.80
CA ASN A 274 -13.19 34.26 -13.72
C ASN A 274 -14.56 33.61 -13.87
N TYR A 275 -14.63 32.56 -14.68
CA TYR A 275 -15.83 31.73 -14.84
C TYR A 275 -15.49 30.26 -14.70
N PHE A 276 -16.50 29.48 -14.31
CA PHE A 276 -16.44 28.02 -14.26
C PHE A 276 -17.40 27.46 -15.30
N VAL A 277 -16.88 26.68 -16.25
CA VAL A 277 -17.66 26.00 -17.27
C VAL A 277 -17.85 24.56 -16.83
N LYS A 278 -19.08 24.17 -16.53
CA LYS A 278 -19.48 22.80 -16.25
C LYS A 278 -19.90 22.12 -17.55
N ILE A 279 -19.36 20.94 -17.80
CA ILE A 279 -19.62 20.09 -18.96
C ILE A 279 -20.20 18.78 -18.46
N VAL A 280 -21.30 18.34 -19.07
CA VAL A 280 -21.94 17.05 -18.80
C VAL A 280 -21.86 16.23 -20.10
N ALA A 281 -21.21 15.07 -20.02
CA ALA A 281 -21.15 14.04 -21.05
C ALA A 281 -21.61 12.70 -20.44
N SER A 282 -21.95 11.71 -21.27
CA SER A 282 -22.74 10.53 -20.89
C SER A 282 -22.27 9.74 -19.66
N GLU A 283 -20.96 9.73 -19.35
CA GLU A 283 -20.43 9.06 -18.15
C GLU A 283 -19.69 10.00 -17.19
N ALA A 284 -19.66 11.31 -17.46
CA ALA A 284 -18.80 12.23 -16.73
C ALA A 284 -19.31 13.68 -16.65
N ILE A 285 -19.15 14.27 -15.46
CA ILE A 285 -19.25 15.72 -15.25
C ILE A 285 -17.84 16.28 -15.08
N ARG A 286 -17.52 17.36 -15.80
CA ARG A 286 -16.25 18.12 -15.69
C ARG A 286 -16.52 19.59 -15.45
N THR A 287 -15.61 20.26 -14.74
CA THR A 287 -15.66 21.71 -14.57
C THR A 287 -14.29 22.28 -14.87
N VAL A 288 -14.21 23.26 -15.77
CA VAL A 288 -12.98 23.97 -16.10
C VAL A 288 -13.09 25.44 -15.70
N LYS A 289 -11.99 26.01 -15.21
CA LYS A 289 -11.90 27.44 -14.90
C LYS A 289 -11.33 28.19 -16.12
N ILE A 290 -12.00 29.26 -16.52
CA ILE A 290 -11.57 30.12 -17.62
C ILE A 290 -11.54 31.59 -17.21
N ILE A 291 -10.76 32.38 -17.93
CA ILE A 291 -10.61 33.82 -17.75
C ILE A 291 -11.25 34.53 -18.95
N LYS A 292 -12.28 35.34 -18.71
CA LYS A 292 -12.87 36.25 -19.69
C LYS A 292 -12.15 37.60 -19.63
N LEU A 293 -11.65 38.07 -20.77
CA LEU A 293 -11.02 39.39 -20.95
C LEU A 293 -12.06 40.49 -21.19
#